data_AF-A0AAU2FKE6-F1
#
_entry.id   AF-A0AAU2FKE6-F1
#
_cell.length_a   1.000
_cell.length_b   1.000
_cell.length_c   1.000
_cell.angle_alpha   90.00
_cell.angle_beta   90.00
_cell.angle_gamma   90.00
#
_symmetry.space_group_name_H-M   'P 1'
#
loop_
_entity.id
_entity.type
_entity.pdbx_description
1 polymer ?
#
loop_
_entity_poly.entity_id
_entity_poly.type
_entity_poly.pdbx_seq_one_letter_code
_entity_poly.pdbx_strand_id
1 'polypeptide(L)'
;MSASPVAFAATGDPVPRVPGYVIPPTDRGRVVDLWKNGGPGVQAAAEVALTGSDDDVQRFLDQAELLTRQDDRVATAQLASIGGTSLQEAARKALAGTTSEIKTFLESGWKAPLEQDQRVRVAQIIDTSGPNVQEKGREALQKGADAITAFLKEGQYSQREQDERVQVAQILSIGGENTRAAGRLALRGGPDQIRDFLEVGQHVARAKDQEQATITQLIEQTREAGRQASAEKDAAKEASARAVTAAREAKEAADTAAHETEAAKGDALKAAAAAKRAAEFTRQAAAAAQQAIAAAAAANRAARVAAIAASNASSAAAAASKAATRARDAAAAAAVDGTKASDANKAAADARAAMVGVREVEKAASLASDSAEAAAGAVEAALGAGKNALLTA
;
A
#
# COMPACT_ATOMS: atom_id res chain seq x y z
N MET A 1 -42.00 -4.83 -66.74
CA MET A 1 -40.53 -4.78 -66.75
C MET A 1 -40.10 -3.38 -66.34
N SER A 2 -39.21 -3.34 -65.34
CA SER A 2 -38.39 -2.23 -64.82
C SER A 2 -38.82 -0.78 -64.99
N ALA A 3 -39.24 -0.21 -63.85
CA ALA A 3 -38.57 0.87 -63.12
C ALA A 3 -37.67 1.86 -63.90
N SER A 4 -38.05 3.14 -63.78
CA SER A 4 -37.13 4.24 -63.51
C SER A 4 -37.94 5.42 -62.91
N PRO A 5 -37.45 6.09 -61.86
CA PRO A 5 -38.07 7.30 -61.32
C PRO A 5 -37.38 8.56 -61.86
N VAL A 6 -38.13 9.65 -62.01
CA VAL A 6 -37.63 11.02 -62.25
C VAL A 6 -38.43 11.92 -61.30
N ALA A 7 -37.84 12.31 -60.16
CA ALA A 7 -37.11 13.56 -59.92
C ALA A 7 -38.01 14.80 -59.80
N PHE A 8 -37.91 15.48 -58.65
CA PHE A 8 -37.94 16.94 -58.61
C PHE A 8 -37.10 17.42 -57.42
N ALA A 9 -36.03 18.16 -57.73
CA ALA A 9 -35.28 18.94 -56.78
C ALA A 9 -35.59 20.42 -57.07
N ALA A 10 -36.03 21.14 -56.04
CA ALA A 10 -36.09 22.60 -56.01
C ALA A 10 -35.70 22.99 -54.57
N THR A 11 -34.44 23.37 -54.39
CA THR A 11 -34.01 24.76 -54.10
C THR A 11 -34.52 25.27 -52.76
N GLY A 12 -33.59 25.35 -51.81
CA GLY A 12 -33.84 26.00 -50.53
C GLY A 12 -33.95 27.52 -50.69
N ASP A 13 -34.96 28.07 -50.03
CA ASP A 13 -34.85 29.36 -49.37
C ASP A 13 -34.81 29.10 -47.86
N PRO A 14 -33.87 29.70 -47.11
CA PRO A 14 -33.87 29.60 -45.66
C PRO A 14 -35.11 30.35 -45.13
N VAL A 15 -35.95 29.66 -44.36
CA VAL A 15 -37.02 30.33 -43.62
C VAL A 15 -36.36 31.43 -42.78
N PRO A 16 -36.73 32.71 -42.97
CA PRO A 16 -36.07 33.80 -42.27
C PRO A 16 -36.26 33.62 -40.77
N ARG A 17 -35.17 33.64 -40.01
CA ARG A 17 -35.22 33.66 -38.55
C ARG A 17 -35.77 35.02 -38.14
N VAL A 18 -37.10 35.13 -38.03
CA VAL A 18 -37.76 36.37 -37.61
C VAL A 18 -37.39 36.63 -36.14
N PRO A 19 -36.69 37.73 -35.82
CA PRO A 19 -36.45 38.12 -34.44
C PRO A 19 -37.80 38.52 -33.84
N GLY A 20 -38.25 37.80 -32.81
CA GLY A 20 -39.48 38.15 -32.08
C GLY A 20 -40.73 37.33 -32.42
N TYR A 21 -40.61 36.06 -32.84
CA TYR A 21 -41.77 35.15 -32.85
C TYR A 21 -42.24 34.88 -31.42
N VAL A 22 -43.17 35.71 -30.94
CA VAL A 22 -43.86 35.50 -29.67
C VAL A 22 -44.80 34.33 -29.88
N ILE A 23 -44.58 33.24 -29.15
CA ILE A 23 -45.52 32.13 -29.11
C ILE A 23 -46.91 32.70 -28.78
N PRO A 24 -47.93 32.50 -29.63
CA PRO A 24 -49.25 33.06 -29.38
C PRO A 24 -49.75 32.62 -28.01
N PRO A 25 -50.36 33.49 -27.18
CA PRO A 25 -50.88 33.14 -25.86
C PRO A 25 -52.17 32.31 -25.96
N THR A 26 -52.11 31.25 -26.75
CA THR A 26 -53.13 30.22 -26.97
C THR A 26 -52.70 28.97 -26.25
N ASP A 27 -53.64 28.05 -26.00
CA ASP A 27 -53.29 26.79 -25.33
C ASP A 27 -52.29 25.96 -26.13
N ARG A 28 -52.43 25.88 -27.46
CA ARG A 28 -51.39 25.27 -28.32
C ARG A 28 -50.06 26.00 -28.25
N GLY A 29 -50.05 27.33 -28.12
CA GLY A 29 -48.83 28.09 -27.87
C GLY A 29 -48.17 27.70 -26.56
N ARG A 30 -48.92 27.57 -25.47
CA ARG A 30 -48.41 27.09 -24.17
C ARG A 30 -47.80 25.69 -24.28
N VAL A 31 -48.38 24.80 -25.10
CA VAL A 31 -47.79 23.48 -25.37
C VAL A 31 -46.49 23.58 -26.16
N VAL A 32 -46.37 24.47 -27.15
CA VAL A 32 -45.10 24.71 -27.87
C VAL A 32 -44.02 25.25 -26.92
N ASP A 33 -44.38 26.09 -25.96
CA ASP A 33 -43.43 26.61 -24.97
C ASP A 33 -42.91 25.50 -24.04
N LEU A 34 -43.81 24.64 -23.56
CA LEU A 34 -43.45 23.44 -22.78
C LEU A 34 -42.66 22.41 -23.59
N TRP A 35 -42.93 22.27 -24.89
CA TRP A 35 -42.14 21.42 -25.78
C TRP A 35 -40.70 21.91 -25.94
N LYS A 36 -40.49 23.23 -26.01
CA LYS A 36 -39.15 23.82 -26.18
C LYS A 36 -38.32 23.83 -24.89
N ASN A 37 -38.97 24.07 -23.76
CA ASN A 37 -38.29 24.35 -22.49
C ASN A 37 -38.47 23.23 -21.45
N GLY A 38 -39.33 22.25 -21.71
CA GLY A 38 -39.60 21.12 -20.83
C GLY A 38 -38.53 20.02 -20.92
N GLY A 39 -38.58 19.09 -19.97
CA GLY A 39 -37.74 17.90 -19.98
C GLY A 39 -38.19 16.86 -21.03
N PRO A 40 -37.46 15.74 -21.18
CA PRO A 40 -37.71 14.74 -22.21
C PRO A 40 -39.13 14.15 -22.20
N GLY A 41 -39.73 13.92 -21.02
CA GLY A 41 -41.09 13.42 -20.88
C GLY A 41 -42.14 14.47 -21.23
N VAL A 42 -41.94 15.73 -20.83
CA VAL A 42 -42.79 16.86 -21.22
C VAL A 42 -42.72 17.10 -22.73
N GLN A 43 -41.53 17.04 -23.32
CA GLN A 43 -41.33 17.20 -24.76
C GLN A 43 -42.08 16.10 -25.55
N ALA A 44 -41.91 14.84 -25.17
CA ALA A 44 -42.59 13.72 -25.82
C ALA A 44 -44.13 13.81 -25.71
N ALA A 45 -44.66 14.20 -24.55
CA ALA A 45 -46.09 14.35 -24.35
C ALA A 45 -46.65 15.59 -25.09
N ALA A 46 -45.87 16.66 -25.19
CA ALA A 46 -46.24 17.85 -25.94
C ALA A 46 -46.30 17.59 -27.46
N GLU A 47 -45.39 16.76 -28.01
CA GLU A 47 -45.42 16.36 -29.43
C GLU A 47 -46.73 15.63 -29.79
N VAL A 48 -47.18 14.73 -28.92
CA VAL A 48 -48.46 14.03 -29.08
C VAL A 48 -49.63 15.01 -29.01
N ALA A 49 -49.64 15.92 -28.04
CA ALA A 49 -50.72 16.90 -27.88
C ALA A 49 -50.79 17.91 -29.04
N LEU A 50 -49.64 18.35 -29.57
CA LEU A 50 -49.57 19.30 -30.69
C LEU A 50 -50.13 18.73 -32.00
N THR A 51 -50.06 17.40 -32.17
CA THR A 51 -50.59 16.69 -33.35
C THR A 51 -52.04 16.20 -33.15
N GLY A 52 -52.58 16.33 -31.94
CA GLY A 52 -53.92 15.88 -31.57
C GLY A 52 -55.01 16.95 -31.64
N SER A 53 -56.16 16.62 -31.05
CA SER A 53 -57.33 17.50 -30.90
C SER A 53 -57.11 18.58 -29.84
N ASP A 54 -57.98 19.59 -29.77
CA ASP A 54 -57.91 20.61 -28.71
C ASP A 54 -58.20 20.02 -27.32
N ASP A 55 -58.93 18.90 -27.24
CA ASP A 55 -59.09 18.14 -25.99
C ASP A 55 -57.76 17.50 -25.56
N ASP A 56 -56.92 17.06 -26.50
CA ASP A 56 -55.59 16.50 -26.20
C ASP A 56 -54.63 17.58 -25.71
N VAL A 57 -54.75 18.79 -26.25
CA VAL A 57 -54.04 19.98 -25.79
C VAL A 57 -54.43 20.30 -24.34
N GLN A 58 -55.72 20.32 -24.00
CA GLN A 58 -56.16 20.57 -22.63
C GLN A 58 -55.69 19.47 -21.68
N ARG A 59 -55.85 18.18 -22.04
CA ARG A 59 -55.38 17.06 -21.22
C ARG A 59 -53.88 17.13 -20.93
N PHE A 60 -53.08 17.52 -21.92
CA PHE A 60 -51.65 17.71 -21.70
C PHE A 60 -51.37 18.89 -20.75
N LEU A 61 -52.04 20.03 -20.94
CA LEU A 61 -51.85 21.19 -20.07
C LEU A 61 -52.24 20.89 -18.61
N ASP A 62 -53.28 20.08 -18.39
CA ASP A 62 -53.68 19.60 -17.07
C ASP A 62 -52.62 18.68 -16.42
N GLN A 63 -51.84 17.96 -17.23
CA GLN A 63 -50.81 17.01 -16.78
C GLN A 63 -49.39 17.58 -16.80
N ALA A 64 -49.18 18.75 -17.41
CA ALA A 64 -47.87 19.31 -17.70
C ALA A 64 -47.01 19.49 -16.45
N GLU A 65 -47.61 19.91 -15.32
CA GLU A 65 -46.89 20.07 -14.06
C GLU A 65 -46.42 18.74 -13.49
N LEU A 66 -47.24 17.68 -13.58
CA LEU A 66 -46.89 16.34 -13.14
C LEU A 66 -45.75 15.76 -13.98
N LEU A 67 -45.83 15.90 -15.31
CA LEU A 67 -44.80 15.46 -16.24
C LEU A 67 -43.47 16.20 -16.02
N THR A 68 -43.53 17.53 -15.83
CA THR A 68 -42.35 18.34 -15.51
C THR A 68 -41.70 17.86 -14.22
N ARG A 69 -42.51 17.58 -13.18
CA ARG A 69 -41.99 17.06 -11.91
C ARG A 69 -41.34 15.69 -12.07
N GLN A 70 -41.86 14.82 -12.94
CA GLN A 70 -41.26 13.51 -13.21
C GLN A 70 -39.89 13.65 -13.88
N ASP A 71 -39.79 14.51 -14.90
CA ASP A 71 -38.52 14.81 -15.58
C ASP A 71 -37.49 15.40 -14.62
N ASP A 72 -37.90 16.40 -13.80
CA ASP A 72 -37.03 17.03 -12.81
C ASP A 72 -36.50 16.00 -11.78
N ARG A 73 -37.33 15.02 -11.37
CA ARG A 73 -36.91 13.92 -10.49
C ARG A 73 -35.89 13.00 -11.16
N VAL A 74 -36.07 12.69 -12.45
CA VAL A 74 -35.12 11.88 -13.22
C VAL A 74 -33.78 12.62 -13.36
N ALA A 75 -33.81 13.89 -13.74
CA ALA A 75 -32.61 14.72 -13.85
C ALA A 75 -31.86 14.81 -12.51
N THR A 76 -32.59 14.95 -11.40
CA THR A 76 -32.03 14.98 -10.05
C THR A 76 -31.36 13.65 -9.68
N ALA A 77 -31.98 12.52 -10.02
CA ALA A 77 -31.40 11.20 -9.78
C ALA A 77 -30.15 10.95 -10.64
N GLN A 78 -30.15 11.39 -11.90
CA GLN A 78 -28.98 11.31 -12.78
C GLN A 78 -27.83 12.16 -12.22
N LEU A 79 -28.10 13.37 -11.75
CA LEU A 79 -27.11 14.23 -11.16
C LEU A 79 -26.55 13.66 -9.84
N ALA A 80 -27.38 12.99 -9.04
CA ALA A 80 -26.92 12.28 -7.85
C ALA A 80 -25.94 11.14 -8.16
N SER A 81 -26.01 10.54 -9.36
CA SER A 81 -25.16 9.39 -9.74
C SER A 81 -23.71 9.77 -10.10
N ILE A 82 -23.46 11.05 -10.43
CA ILE A 82 -22.12 11.52 -10.81
C ILE A 82 -21.29 12.02 -9.63
N GLY A 83 -21.92 12.25 -8.47
CA GLY A 83 -21.26 12.77 -7.27
C GLY A 83 -21.09 11.74 -6.17
N GLY A 84 -20.54 12.21 -5.05
CA GLY A 84 -20.33 11.43 -3.84
C GLY A 84 -21.48 11.57 -2.86
N THR A 85 -21.19 11.27 -1.59
CA THR A 85 -22.18 11.22 -0.51
C THR A 85 -22.90 12.56 -0.32
N SER A 86 -22.19 13.69 -0.39
CA SER A 86 -22.80 15.00 -0.17
C SER A 86 -23.80 15.36 -1.26
N LEU A 87 -23.49 15.09 -2.54
CA LEU A 87 -24.42 15.33 -3.63
C LEU A 87 -25.63 14.38 -3.56
N GLN A 88 -25.43 13.13 -3.17
CA GLN A 88 -26.53 12.17 -2.99
C GLN A 88 -27.49 12.58 -1.87
N GLU A 89 -26.98 13.09 -0.75
CA GLU A 89 -27.81 13.61 0.35
C GLU A 89 -28.60 14.85 -0.05
N ALA A 90 -27.96 15.78 -0.75
CA ALA A 90 -28.61 16.99 -1.27
C ALA A 90 -29.72 16.65 -2.28
N ALA A 91 -29.47 15.71 -3.19
CA ALA A 91 -30.45 15.23 -4.14
C ALA A 91 -31.63 14.53 -3.45
N ARG A 92 -31.37 13.67 -2.44
CA ARG A 92 -32.43 13.03 -1.64
C ARG A 92 -33.32 14.04 -0.94
N LYS A 93 -32.72 15.09 -0.35
CA LYS A 93 -33.45 16.17 0.29
C LYS A 93 -34.34 16.91 -0.71
N ALA A 94 -33.82 17.23 -1.90
CA ALA A 94 -34.61 17.87 -2.96
C ALA A 94 -35.77 16.97 -3.42
N LEU A 95 -35.53 15.68 -3.63
CA LEU A 95 -36.55 14.70 -4.05
C LEU A 95 -37.66 14.47 -3.02
N ALA A 96 -37.38 14.66 -1.73
CA ALA A 96 -38.35 14.58 -0.65
C ALA A 96 -39.20 15.86 -0.49
N GLY A 97 -38.82 16.93 -1.18
CA GLY A 97 -39.46 18.24 -1.11
C GLY A 97 -40.53 18.51 -2.17
N THR A 98 -40.83 19.78 -2.32
CA THR A 98 -41.73 20.37 -3.30
C THR A 98 -41.09 20.45 -4.69
N THR A 99 -41.90 20.64 -5.74
CA THR A 99 -41.39 20.85 -7.11
C THR A 99 -40.42 22.04 -7.19
N SER A 100 -40.65 23.09 -6.40
CA SER A 100 -39.77 24.26 -6.32
C SER A 100 -38.38 23.93 -5.76
N GLU A 101 -38.32 23.04 -4.76
CA GLU A 101 -37.05 22.60 -4.17
C GLU A 101 -36.24 21.74 -5.14
N ILE A 102 -36.89 20.90 -5.94
CA ILE A 102 -36.22 20.12 -7.00
C ILE A 102 -35.62 21.04 -8.06
N LYS A 103 -36.37 22.06 -8.52
CA LYS A 103 -35.85 23.04 -9.49
C LYS A 103 -34.69 23.85 -8.94
N THR A 104 -34.81 24.35 -7.72
CA THR A 104 -33.73 25.07 -7.02
C THR A 104 -32.46 24.21 -6.95
N PHE A 105 -32.60 22.92 -6.67
CA PHE A 105 -31.49 21.97 -6.67
C PHE A 105 -30.85 21.85 -8.05
N LEU A 106 -31.64 21.62 -9.11
CA LEU A 106 -31.16 21.46 -10.49
C LEU A 106 -30.48 22.72 -11.04
N GLU A 107 -30.97 23.90 -10.69
CA GLU A 107 -30.41 25.18 -11.13
C GLU A 107 -29.02 25.47 -10.53
N SER A 108 -28.86 25.26 -9.23
CA SER A 108 -27.62 25.61 -8.53
C SER A 108 -27.33 24.84 -7.24
N GLY A 109 -28.34 24.24 -6.60
CA GLY A 109 -28.17 23.55 -5.32
C GLY A 109 -27.24 22.32 -5.35
N TRP A 110 -26.94 21.76 -6.53
CA TRP A 110 -25.98 20.67 -6.69
C TRP A 110 -24.50 21.10 -6.60
N LYS A 111 -24.19 22.37 -6.87
CA LYS A 111 -22.79 22.84 -7.06
C LYS A 111 -21.94 22.71 -5.80
N ALA A 112 -22.45 23.19 -4.67
CA ALA A 112 -21.72 23.14 -3.40
C ALA A 112 -21.52 21.70 -2.87
N PRO A 113 -22.55 20.81 -2.88
CA PRO A 113 -22.36 19.40 -2.55
C PRO A 113 -21.34 18.69 -3.45
N LEU A 114 -21.36 18.95 -4.77
CA LEU A 114 -20.40 18.38 -5.69
C LEU A 114 -18.96 18.87 -5.39
N GLU A 115 -18.77 20.16 -5.11
CA GLU A 115 -17.45 20.68 -4.71
C GLU A 115 -16.94 19.98 -3.44
N GLN A 116 -17.82 19.76 -2.46
CA GLN A 116 -17.46 19.05 -1.23
C GLN A 116 -17.02 17.62 -1.50
N ASP A 117 -17.75 16.87 -2.33
CA ASP A 117 -17.37 15.52 -2.74
C ASP A 117 -16.01 15.51 -3.48
N GLN A 118 -15.79 16.48 -4.36
CA GLN A 118 -14.52 16.62 -5.08
C GLN A 118 -13.35 16.96 -4.13
N ARG A 119 -13.56 17.81 -3.12
CA ARG A 119 -12.55 18.09 -2.07
C ARG A 119 -12.15 16.83 -1.32
N VAL A 120 -13.14 16.03 -0.91
CA VAL A 120 -12.90 14.73 -0.25
C VAL A 120 -12.10 13.81 -1.17
N ARG A 121 -12.47 13.73 -2.45
CA ARG A 121 -11.75 12.92 -3.43
C ARG A 121 -10.29 13.35 -3.60
N VAL A 122 -10.02 14.66 -3.65
CA VAL A 122 -8.65 15.17 -3.68
C VAL A 122 -7.88 14.82 -2.41
N ALA A 123 -8.49 14.95 -1.24
CA ALA A 123 -7.85 14.56 0.03
C ALA A 123 -7.46 13.07 0.05
N GLN A 124 -8.33 12.19 -0.44
CA GLN A 124 -8.04 10.75 -0.57
C GLN A 124 -6.88 10.46 -1.54
N ILE A 125 -6.79 11.21 -2.65
CA ILE A 125 -5.68 11.10 -3.60
C ILE A 125 -4.37 11.54 -2.93
N ILE A 126 -4.37 12.66 -2.20
CA ILE A 126 -3.19 13.16 -1.48
C ILE A 126 -2.66 12.11 -0.50
N ASP A 127 -3.53 11.47 0.27
CA ASP A 127 -3.14 10.49 1.31
C ASP A 127 -2.36 9.29 0.75
N THR A 128 -2.65 8.90 -0.49
CA THR A 128 -2.12 7.68 -1.12
C THR A 128 -1.08 7.95 -2.23
N SER A 129 -0.75 9.22 -2.50
CA SER A 129 0.09 9.60 -3.63
C SER A 129 1.49 10.11 -3.24
N GLY A 130 2.38 10.19 -4.22
CA GLY A 130 3.73 10.72 -4.07
C GLY A 130 3.80 12.24 -3.87
N PRO A 131 5.00 12.76 -3.54
CA PRO A 131 5.19 14.16 -3.13
C PRO A 131 4.66 15.20 -4.11
N ASN A 132 4.85 15.03 -5.42
CA ASN A 132 4.41 16.01 -6.42
C ASN A 132 2.87 16.03 -6.54
N VAL A 133 2.23 14.86 -6.51
CA VAL A 133 0.76 14.77 -6.50
C VAL A 133 0.19 15.39 -5.22
N GLN A 134 0.84 15.17 -4.07
CA GLN A 134 0.42 15.77 -2.81
C GLN A 134 0.49 17.30 -2.84
N GLU A 135 1.62 17.86 -3.30
CA GLU A 135 1.81 19.30 -3.43
C GLU A 135 0.73 19.91 -4.35
N LYS A 136 0.55 19.34 -5.54
CA LYS A 136 -0.41 19.84 -6.52
C LYS A 136 -1.86 19.70 -6.04
N GLY A 137 -2.17 18.63 -5.32
CA GLY A 137 -3.49 18.44 -4.69
C GLY A 137 -3.76 19.50 -3.62
N ARG A 138 -2.78 19.83 -2.77
CA ARG A 138 -2.91 20.90 -1.76
C ARG A 138 -3.09 22.26 -2.41
N GLU A 139 -2.35 22.55 -3.47
CA GLU A 139 -2.50 23.78 -4.25
C GLU A 139 -3.92 23.89 -4.86
N ALA A 140 -4.44 22.80 -5.41
CA ALA A 140 -5.80 22.76 -5.96
C ALA A 140 -6.87 23.04 -4.89
N LEU A 141 -6.74 22.45 -3.70
CA LEU A 141 -7.66 22.68 -2.58
C LEU A 141 -7.68 24.14 -2.10
N GLN A 142 -6.54 24.85 -2.20
CA GLN A 142 -6.42 26.27 -1.86
C GLN A 142 -7.01 27.20 -2.93
N LYS A 143 -6.94 26.80 -4.21
CA LYS A 143 -7.40 27.61 -5.35
C LYS A 143 -8.89 27.48 -5.66
N GLY A 144 -9.57 26.46 -5.12
CA GLY A 144 -11.03 26.30 -5.22
C GLY A 144 -11.51 25.37 -6.34
N ALA A 145 -12.82 25.40 -6.61
CA ALA A 145 -13.53 24.39 -7.41
C ALA A 145 -12.94 24.12 -8.81
N ASP A 146 -12.58 25.17 -9.55
CA ASP A 146 -12.02 25.02 -10.90
C ASP A 146 -10.66 24.32 -10.88
N ALA A 147 -9.81 24.66 -9.90
CA ALA A 147 -8.50 24.03 -9.72
C ALA A 147 -8.61 22.59 -9.25
N ILE A 148 -9.59 22.29 -8.37
CA ILE A 148 -9.92 20.93 -7.94
C ILE A 148 -10.34 20.07 -9.14
N THR A 149 -11.24 20.60 -9.99
CA THR A 149 -11.71 19.89 -11.19
C THR A 149 -10.56 19.64 -12.16
N ALA A 150 -9.72 20.65 -12.42
CA ALA A 150 -8.54 20.50 -13.28
C ALA A 150 -7.54 19.46 -12.75
N PHE A 151 -7.30 19.44 -11.43
CA PHE A 151 -6.45 18.45 -10.79
C PHE A 151 -6.99 17.02 -10.92
N LEU A 152 -8.29 16.84 -10.66
CA LEU A 152 -8.95 15.53 -10.75
C LEU A 152 -8.94 14.98 -12.18
N LYS A 153 -9.14 15.85 -13.18
CA LYS A 153 -9.23 15.46 -14.59
C LYS A 153 -7.85 15.13 -15.19
N GLU A 154 -6.84 15.95 -14.92
CA GLU A 154 -5.56 15.90 -15.65
C GLU A 154 -4.35 16.01 -14.70
N GLY A 155 -4.40 16.95 -13.74
CA GLY A 155 -3.23 17.31 -12.93
C GLY A 155 -2.64 16.15 -12.11
N GLN A 156 -3.45 15.26 -11.55
CA GLN A 156 -2.96 14.13 -10.76
C GLN A 156 -2.13 13.13 -11.58
N TYR A 157 -2.46 12.95 -12.86
CA TYR A 157 -1.85 11.91 -13.69
C TYR A 157 -0.45 12.32 -14.15
N SER A 158 -0.27 13.58 -14.54
CA SER A 158 1.05 14.10 -14.93
C SER A 158 2.02 14.13 -13.74
N GLN A 159 1.53 14.50 -12.54
CA GLN A 159 2.39 14.52 -11.35
C GLN A 159 2.74 13.12 -10.87
N ARG A 160 1.82 12.16 -11.01
CA ARG A 160 2.10 10.76 -10.69
C ARG A 160 3.23 10.19 -11.56
N GLU A 161 3.24 10.49 -12.85
CA GLU A 161 4.32 10.06 -13.73
C GLU A 161 5.68 10.61 -13.26
N GLN A 162 5.73 11.87 -12.81
CA GLN A 162 6.95 12.46 -12.28
C GLN A 162 7.40 11.78 -10.97
N ASP A 163 6.46 11.51 -10.06
CA ASP A 163 6.74 10.77 -8.82
C ASP A 163 7.27 9.36 -9.12
N GLU A 164 6.63 8.63 -10.04
CA GLU A 164 7.05 7.29 -10.46
C GLU A 164 8.46 7.31 -11.10
N ARG A 165 8.78 8.31 -11.93
CA ARG A 165 10.13 8.50 -12.49
C ARG A 165 11.18 8.75 -11.41
N VAL A 166 10.88 9.59 -10.42
CA VAL A 166 11.76 9.83 -9.26
C VAL A 166 11.95 8.56 -8.46
N GLN A 167 10.90 7.79 -8.23
CA GLN A 167 10.97 6.51 -7.52
C GLN A 167 11.87 5.51 -8.27
N VAL A 168 11.77 5.42 -9.60
CA VAL A 168 12.70 4.61 -10.40
C VAL A 168 14.13 5.12 -10.27
N ALA A 169 14.38 6.43 -10.35
CA ALA A 169 15.72 6.99 -10.18
C ALA A 169 16.32 6.66 -8.79
N GLN A 170 15.52 6.67 -7.74
CA GLN A 170 15.93 6.24 -6.40
C GLN A 170 16.25 4.73 -6.35
N ILE A 171 15.44 3.89 -6.99
CA ILE A 171 15.72 2.44 -7.09
C ILE A 171 17.04 2.20 -7.85
N LEU A 172 17.30 2.97 -8.90
CA LEU A 172 18.51 2.88 -9.70
C LEU A 172 19.78 3.28 -8.93
N SER A 173 19.69 4.24 -8.01
CA SER A 173 20.86 4.74 -7.28
C SER A 173 21.43 3.71 -6.29
N ILE A 174 20.58 2.84 -5.75
CA ILE A 174 20.97 1.76 -4.82
C ILE A 174 20.91 0.36 -5.45
N GLY A 175 20.41 0.24 -6.68
CA GLY A 175 20.19 -1.04 -7.35
C GLY A 175 21.48 -1.71 -7.87
N GLY A 176 21.45 -3.04 -7.96
CA GLY A 176 22.48 -3.82 -8.66
C GLY A 176 22.45 -3.61 -10.17
N GLU A 177 23.32 -4.31 -10.91
CA GLU A 177 23.49 -4.11 -12.35
C GLU A 177 22.21 -4.38 -13.16
N ASN A 178 21.51 -5.48 -12.87
CA ASN A 178 20.27 -5.85 -13.54
C ASN A 178 19.12 -4.91 -13.15
N THR A 179 19.02 -4.53 -11.86
CA THR A 179 18.07 -3.51 -11.42
C THR A 179 18.32 -2.19 -12.14
N ARG A 180 19.59 -1.81 -12.32
CA ARG A 180 19.99 -0.62 -13.06
C ARG A 180 19.65 -0.68 -14.54
N ALA A 181 19.90 -1.81 -15.19
CA ALA A 181 19.57 -2.01 -16.59
C ALA A 181 18.05 -2.00 -16.83
N ALA A 182 17.29 -2.73 -16.02
CA ALA A 182 15.84 -2.81 -16.12
C ALA A 182 15.15 -1.46 -15.86
N GLY A 183 15.56 -0.72 -14.82
CA GLY A 183 14.98 0.60 -14.55
C GLY A 183 15.37 1.65 -15.61
N ARG A 184 16.57 1.58 -16.21
CA ARG A 184 16.94 2.43 -17.35
C ARG A 184 16.11 2.11 -18.59
N LEU A 185 15.81 0.83 -18.82
CA LEU A 185 14.91 0.41 -19.90
C LEU A 185 13.50 0.95 -19.68
N ALA A 186 12.98 0.85 -18.45
CA ALA A 186 11.68 1.39 -18.09
C ALA A 186 11.60 2.92 -18.29
N LEU A 187 12.63 3.67 -17.86
CA LEU A 187 12.68 5.14 -18.02
C LEU A 187 12.74 5.60 -19.50
N ARG A 188 13.25 4.77 -20.40
CA ARG A 188 13.27 5.02 -21.86
C ARG A 188 11.93 4.70 -22.53
N GLY A 189 11.05 3.96 -21.83
CA GLY A 189 9.68 3.69 -22.27
C GLY A 189 8.70 4.80 -21.87
N GLY A 190 7.42 4.45 -21.89
CA GLY A 190 6.33 5.29 -21.42
C GLY A 190 5.92 4.99 -19.96
N PRO A 191 4.87 5.67 -19.46
CA PRO A 191 4.36 5.51 -18.09
C PRO A 191 4.04 4.06 -17.73
N ASP A 192 3.49 3.28 -18.67
CA ASP A 192 3.15 1.89 -18.44
C ASP A 192 4.39 1.03 -18.15
N GLN A 193 5.51 1.24 -18.87
CA GLN A 193 6.76 0.50 -18.60
C GLN A 193 7.40 0.89 -17.27
N ILE A 194 7.24 2.15 -16.85
CA ILE A 194 7.68 2.61 -15.53
C ILE A 194 6.87 1.90 -14.45
N ARG A 195 5.55 1.81 -14.61
CA ARG A 195 4.67 1.11 -13.68
C ARG A 195 4.96 -0.38 -13.62
N ASP A 196 5.08 -1.05 -14.77
CA ASP A 196 5.43 -2.47 -14.85
C ASP A 196 6.76 -2.77 -14.12
N PHE A 197 7.74 -1.87 -14.26
CA PHE A 197 8.99 -1.98 -13.54
C PHE A 197 8.81 -1.78 -12.03
N LEU A 198 8.06 -0.78 -11.60
CA LEU A 198 7.81 -0.53 -10.18
C LEU A 198 7.00 -1.65 -9.52
N GLU A 199 6.04 -2.26 -10.22
CA GLU A 199 5.19 -3.32 -9.68
C GLU A 199 5.88 -4.69 -9.69
N VAL A 200 6.60 -5.03 -10.77
CA VAL A 200 7.15 -6.39 -10.98
C VAL A 200 8.63 -6.36 -11.33
N GLY A 201 9.03 -5.52 -12.30
CA GLY A 201 10.36 -5.56 -12.88
C GLY A 201 11.50 -5.34 -11.90
N GLN A 202 11.34 -4.45 -10.91
CA GLN A 202 12.35 -4.19 -9.89
C GLN A 202 12.62 -5.40 -9.00
N HIS A 203 11.59 -6.21 -8.71
CA HIS A 203 11.71 -7.37 -7.84
C HIS A 203 12.42 -8.52 -8.57
N VAL A 204 12.05 -8.75 -9.83
CA VAL A 204 12.72 -9.72 -10.71
C VAL A 204 14.18 -9.34 -10.93
N ALA A 205 14.46 -8.06 -11.19
CA ALA A 205 15.82 -7.58 -11.42
C ALA A 205 16.69 -7.65 -10.15
N ARG A 206 16.13 -7.33 -8.98
CA ARG A 206 16.81 -7.52 -7.68
C ARG A 206 17.09 -8.99 -7.38
N ALA A 207 16.16 -9.90 -7.70
CA ALA A 207 16.39 -11.33 -7.55
C ALA A 207 17.58 -11.78 -8.43
N LYS A 208 17.67 -11.30 -9.68
CA LYS A 208 18.83 -11.55 -10.55
C LYS A 208 20.13 -10.94 -10.03
N ASP A 209 20.08 -9.74 -9.44
CA ASP A 209 21.25 -9.13 -8.81
C ASP A 209 21.73 -9.94 -7.60
N GLN A 210 20.81 -10.54 -6.84
CA GLN A 210 21.13 -11.44 -5.72
C GLN A 210 21.69 -12.78 -6.21
N GLU A 211 21.21 -13.32 -7.33
CA GLU A 211 21.78 -14.51 -7.99
C GLU A 211 23.19 -14.25 -8.58
N GLN A 212 23.51 -13.00 -8.92
CA GLN A 212 24.78 -12.58 -9.50
C GLN A 212 25.82 -12.08 -8.48
N ALA A 213 25.47 -11.93 -7.20
CA ALA A 213 26.48 -11.82 -6.15
C ALA A 213 27.38 -13.07 -6.25
N THR A 214 28.70 -12.88 -6.41
CA THR A 214 29.59 -14.02 -6.60
C THR A 214 29.40 -15.01 -5.46
N ILE A 215 29.48 -16.31 -5.74
CA ILE A 215 29.37 -17.36 -4.71
C ILE A 215 30.27 -17.01 -3.51
N THR A 216 31.47 -16.50 -3.76
CA THR A 216 32.39 -15.98 -2.74
C THR A 216 31.80 -14.85 -1.89
N GLN A 217 31.15 -13.84 -2.47
CA GLN A 217 30.51 -12.76 -1.72
C GLN A 217 29.31 -13.24 -0.89
N LEU A 218 28.49 -14.15 -1.43
CA LEU A 218 27.37 -14.76 -0.69
C LEU A 218 27.89 -15.61 0.49
N ILE A 219 29.01 -16.30 0.30
CA ILE A 219 29.70 -17.05 1.36
C ILE A 219 30.21 -16.11 2.45
N GLU A 220 30.89 -15.03 2.09
CA GLU A 220 31.40 -14.06 3.07
C GLU A 220 30.27 -13.37 3.85
N GLN A 221 29.18 -13.00 3.18
CA GLN A 221 27.99 -12.47 3.86
C GLN A 221 27.36 -13.50 4.82
N THR A 222 27.30 -14.77 4.42
CA THR A 222 26.79 -15.86 5.25
C THR A 222 27.69 -16.12 6.46
N ARG A 223 29.02 -16.05 6.28
CA ARG A 223 30.01 -16.14 7.37
C ARG A 223 29.86 -15.01 8.36
N GLU A 224 29.74 -13.78 7.86
CA GLU A 224 29.58 -12.59 8.72
C GLU A 224 28.29 -12.67 9.54
N ALA A 225 27.17 -13.00 8.89
CA ALA A 225 25.89 -13.17 9.55
C ALA A 225 25.93 -14.30 10.59
N GLY A 226 26.61 -15.41 10.29
CA GLY A 226 26.84 -16.50 11.24
C GLY A 226 27.67 -16.06 12.44
N ARG A 227 28.78 -15.32 12.24
CA ARG A 227 29.59 -14.78 13.34
C ARG A 227 28.77 -13.85 14.23
N GLN A 228 27.99 -12.95 13.64
CA GLN A 228 27.13 -12.04 14.40
C GLN A 228 26.06 -12.81 15.19
N ALA A 229 25.40 -13.80 14.58
CA ALA A 229 24.42 -14.65 15.27
C ALA A 229 25.04 -15.41 16.45
N SER A 230 26.30 -15.88 16.32
CA SER A 230 27.05 -16.51 17.41
C SER A 230 27.36 -15.54 18.54
N ALA A 231 27.82 -14.32 18.23
CA ALA A 231 28.14 -13.32 19.24
C ALA A 231 26.90 -12.90 20.04
N GLU A 232 25.78 -12.66 19.35
CA GLU A 232 24.51 -12.29 19.99
C GLU A 232 23.89 -13.46 20.78
N LYS A 233 24.07 -14.70 20.31
CA LYS A 233 23.74 -15.92 21.07
C LYS A 233 24.48 -15.95 22.41
N ASP A 234 25.79 -15.74 22.39
CA ASP A 234 26.61 -15.78 23.60
C ASP A 234 26.23 -14.65 24.57
N ALA A 235 25.98 -13.44 24.05
CA ALA A 235 25.47 -12.32 24.83
C ALA A 235 24.08 -12.60 25.45
N ALA A 236 23.18 -13.25 24.70
CA ALA A 236 21.88 -13.65 25.22
C ALA A 236 22.00 -14.71 26.32
N LYS A 237 22.89 -15.70 26.17
CA LYS A 237 23.17 -16.70 27.21
C LYS A 237 23.73 -16.06 28.48
N GLU A 238 24.67 -15.14 28.33
CA GLU A 238 25.25 -14.42 29.47
C GLU A 238 24.21 -13.57 30.19
N ALA A 239 23.42 -12.78 29.45
CA ALA A 239 22.35 -11.96 30.03
C ALA A 239 21.28 -12.83 30.71
N SER A 240 20.93 -13.97 30.13
CA SER A 240 20.03 -14.96 30.73
C SER A 240 20.57 -15.47 32.07
N ALA A 241 21.84 -15.88 32.13
CA ALA A 241 22.46 -16.38 33.36
C ALA A 241 22.48 -15.30 34.47
N ARG A 242 22.75 -14.04 34.10
CA ARG A 242 22.69 -12.91 35.03
C ARG A 242 21.27 -12.68 35.54
N ALA A 243 20.26 -12.75 34.66
CA ALA A 243 18.85 -12.59 35.05
C ALA A 243 18.39 -13.70 36.01
N VAL A 244 18.76 -14.96 35.75
CA VAL A 244 18.47 -16.09 36.66
C VAL A 244 19.13 -15.88 38.03
N THR A 245 20.40 -15.44 38.04
CA THR A 245 21.14 -15.19 39.28
C THR A 245 20.51 -14.07 40.09
N ALA A 246 20.21 -12.93 39.46
CA ALA A 246 19.58 -11.79 40.13
C ALA A 246 18.16 -12.12 40.63
N ALA A 247 17.41 -12.94 39.89
CA ALA A 247 16.10 -13.42 40.33
C ALA A 247 16.17 -14.31 41.58
N ARG A 248 17.20 -15.16 41.68
CA ARG A 248 17.46 -15.98 42.86
C ARG A 248 17.83 -15.10 44.07
N GLU A 249 18.72 -14.13 43.88
CA GLU A 249 19.15 -13.20 44.94
C GLU A 249 17.98 -12.33 45.43
N ALA A 250 17.12 -11.86 44.53
CA ALA A 250 15.92 -11.12 44.89
C ALA A 250 14.96 -11.96 45.75
N LYS A 251 14.79 -13.24 45.42
CA LYS A 251 13.98 -14.16 46.21
C LYS A 251 14.58 -14.38 47.60
N GLU A 252 15.88 -14.68 47.69
CA GLU A 252 16.59 -14.87 48.96
C GLU A 252 16.53 -13.61 49.84
N ALA A 253 16.65 -12.43 49.23
CA ALA A 253 16.55 -11.15 49.93
C ALA A 253 15.13 -10.89 50.45
N ALA A 254 14.09 -11.27 49.70
CA ALA A 254 12.71 -11.16 50.12
C ALA A 254 12.37 -12.12 51.28
N ASP A 255 12.80 -13.38 51.20
CA ASP A 255 12.64 -14.37 52.28
C ASP A 255 13.34 -13.88 53.56
N THR A 256 14.55 -13.34 53.42
CA THR A 256 15.30 -12.72 54.54
C THR A 256 14.55 -11.52 55.12
N ALA A 257 14.03 -10.63 54.28
CA ALA A 257 13.30 -9.45 54.72
C ALA A 257 11.99 -9.80 55.43
N ALA A 258 11.31 -10.89 55.03
CA ALA A 258 10.13 -11.39 55.72
C ALA A 258 10.48 -11.89 57.13
N HIS A 259 11.55 -12.68 57.26
CA HIS A 259 12.03 -13.14 58.57
C HIS A 259 12.50 -12.00 59.48
N GLU A 260 13.22 -11.01 58.94
CA GLU A 260 13.68 -9.83 59.69
C GLU A 260 12.50 -8.97 60.16
N THR A 261 11.48 -8.78 59.32
CA THR A 261 10.26 -8.05 59.67
C THR A 261 9.50 -8.74 60.80
N GLU A 262 9.37 -10.07 60.76
CA GLU A 262 8.73 -10.86 61.83
C GLU A 262 9.53 -10.75 63.15
N ALA A 263 10.86 -10.87 63.07
CA ALA A 263 11.75 -10.74 64.22
C ALA A 263 11.76 -9.33 64.83
N ALA A 264 11.40 -8.30 64.06
CA ALA A 264 11.38 -6.90 64.51
C ALA A 264 10.23 -6.57 65.49
N LYS A 265 9.27 -7.47 65.71
CA LYS A 265 8.17 -7.34 66.71
C LYS A 265 7.46 -5.97 66.71
N GLY A 266 7.26 -5.38 65.53
CA GLY A 266 6.60 -4.08 65.37
C GLY A 266 7.52 -2.85 65.35
N ASP A 267 8.85 -3.02 65.36
CA ASP A 267 9.79 -1.93 65.07
C ASP A 267 9.73 -1.54 63.58
N ALA A 268 8.95 -0.50 63.30
CA ALA A 268 8.69 -0.02 61.95
C ALA A 268 9.96 0.40 61.19
N LEU A 269 11.00 0.88 61.89
CA LEU A 269 12.25 1.31 61.24
C LEU A 269 13.07 0.11 60.75
N LYS A 270 13.13 -0.97 61.53
CA LYS A 270 13.81 -2.21 61.13
C LYS A 270 13.09 -2.93 60.00
N ALA A 271 11.77 -3.02 60.07
CA ALA A 271 10.95 -3.58 58.99
C ALA A 271 11.11 -2.79 57.68
N ALA A 272 11.09 -1.45 57.76
CA ALA A 272 11.31 -0.59 56.59
C ALA A 272 12.71 -0.75 55.99
N ALA A 273 13.75 -0.95 56.82
CA ALA A 273 15.11 -1.20 56.35
C ALA A 273 15.26 -2.55 55.63
N ALA A 274 14.64 -3.61 56.17
CA ALA A 274 14.60 -4.94 55.55
C ALA A 274 13.88 -4.91 54.19
N ALA A 275 12.70 -4.30 54.14
CA ALA A 275 11.93 -4.11 52.91
C ALA A 275 12.70 -3.30 51.84
N LYS A 276 13.42 -2.24 52.25
CA LYS A 276 14.24 -1.43 51.33
C LYS A 276 15.37 -2.24 50.71
N ARG A 277 16.00 -3.16 51.46
CA ARG A 277 17.03 -4.06 50.91
C ARG A 277 16.46 -5.03 49.88
N ALA A 278 15.34 -5.69 50.19
CA ALA A 278 14.66 -6.59 49.26
C ALA A 278 14.21 -5.87 47.97
N ALA A 279 13.71 -4.63 48.10
CA ALA A 279 13.34 -3.80 46.95
C ALA A 279 14.52 -3.48 46.03
N GLU A 280 15.74 -3.32 46.57
CA GLU A 280 16.93 -3.06 45.77
C GLU A 280 17.35 -4.28 44.94
N PHE A 281 17.35 -5.48 45.52
CA PHE A 281 17.58 -6.72 44.76
C PHE A 281 16.51 -6.94 43.70
N THR A 282 15.26 -6.57 43.98
CA THR A 282 14.16 -6.62 43.01
C THR A 282 14.42 -5.68 41.82
N ARG A 283 14.92 -4.46 42.06
CA ARG A 283 15.32 -3.54 40.98
C ARG A 283 16.48 -4.10 40.15
N GLN A 284 17.46 -4.72 40.80
CA GLN A 284 18.59 -5.36 40.11
C GLN A 284 18.12 -6.53 39.23
N ALA A 285 17.20 -7.36 39.74
CA ALA A 285 16.59 -8.44 38.98
C ALA A 285 15.78 -7.92 37.78
N ALA A 286 15.02 -6.84 37.94
CA ALA A 286 14.29 -6.20 36.86
C ALA A 286 15.23 -5.62 35.78
N ALA A 287 16.33 -4.98 36.18
CA ALA A 287 17.33 -4.47 35.25
C ALA A 287 18.03 -5.61 34.48
N ALA A 288 18.39 -6.71 35.16
CA ALA A 288 18.96 -7.89 34.52
C ALA A 288 17.97 -8.55 33.56
N ALA A 289 16.68 -8.61 33.90
CA ALA A 289 15.63 -9.12 33.02
C ALA A 289 15.46 -8.25 31.76
N GLN A 290 15.51 -6.92 31.88
CA GLN A 290 15.47 -6.02 30.73
C GLN A 290 16.68 -6.21 29.80
N GLN A 291 17.87 -6.41 30.37
CA GLN A 291 19.08 -6.73 29.60
C GLN A 291 18.95 -8.07 28.87
N ALA A 292 18.39 -9.09 29.52
CA ALA A 292 18.12 -10.39 28.89
C ALA A 292 17.11 -10.28 27.73
N ILE A 293 16.05 -9.49 27.87
CA ILE A 293 15.08 -9.23 26.79
C ILE A 293 15.75 -8.51 25.61
N ALA A 294 16.58 -7.49 25.88
CA ALA A 294 17.29 -6.76 24.84
C ALA A 294 18.27 -7.67 24.07
N ALA A 295 19.02 -8.51 24.79
CA ALA A 295 19.93 -9.49 24.21
C ALA A 295 19.17 -10.56 23.42
N ALA A 296 18.04 -11.05 23.91
CA ALA A 296 17.17 -11.98 23.18
C ALA A 296 16.63 -11.38 21.87
N ALA A 297 16.26 -10.10 21.88
CA ALA A 297 15.81 -9.41 20.69
C ALA A 297 16.95 -9.24 19.66
N ALA A 298 18.18 -8.97 20.13
CA ALA A 298 19.36 -8.88 19.27
C ALA A 298 19.73 -10.24 18.66
N ALA A 299 19.75 -11.30 19.46
CA ALA A 299 19.96 -12.69 19.01
C ALA A 299 18.91 -13.12 17.97
N ASN A 300 17.62 -12.86 18.20
CA ASN A 300 16.56 -13.17 17.23
C ASN A 300 16.71 -12.40 15.91
N ARG A 301 17.13 -11.13 15.95
CA ARG A 301 17.41 -10.35 14.72
C ARG A 301 18.59 -10.95 13.96
N ALA A 302 19.69 -11.24 14.65
CA ALA A 302 20.87 -11.84 14.04
C ALA A 302 20.58 -13.23 13.47
N ALA A 303 19.80 -14.05 14.17
CA ALA A 303 19.34 -15.36 13.70
C ALA A 303 18.52 -15.25 12.40
N ARG A 304 17.61 -14.28 12.29
CA ARG A 304 16.85 -14.04 11.06
C ARG A 304 17.74 -13.61 9.90
N VAL A 305 18.70 -12.71 10.15
CA VAL A 305 19.67 -12.28 9.12
C VAL A 305 20.52 -13.46 8.64
N ALA A 306 21.02 -14.29 9.57
CA ALA A 306 21.76 -15.50 9.25
C ALA A 306 20.93 -16.53 8.46
N ALA A 307 19.65 -16.72 8.81
CA ALA A 307 18.75 -17.61 8.08
C ALA A 307 18.45 -17.11 6.64
N ILE A 308 18.27 -15.80 6.46
CA ILE A 308 18.08 -15.20 5.13
C ILE A 308 19.36 -15.36 4.30
N ALA A 309 20.53 -15.06 4.87
CA ALA A 309 21.80 -15.25 4.19
C ALA A 309 22.04 -16.72 3.80
N ALA A 310 21.73 -17.66 4.70
CA ALA A 310 21.80 -19.09 4.44
C ALA A 310 20.83 -19.54 3.33
N SER A 311 19.62 -18.99 3.26
CA SER A 311 18.65 -19.27 2.19
C SER A 311 19.14 -18.75 0.83
N ASN A 312 19.68 -17.52 0.80
CA ASN A 312 20.25 -16.92 -0.40
C ASN A 312 21.44 -17.74 -0.92
N ALA A 313 22.30 -18.23 -0.03
CA ALA A 313 23.43 -19.09 -0.40
C ALA A 313 23.02 -20.56 -0.66
N SER A 314 21.87 -21.03 -0.18
CA SER A 314 21.29 -22.34 -0.56
C SER A 314 20.84 -22.35 -2.03
N SER A 315 20.36 -21.23 -2.55
CA SER A 315 20.11 -21.06 -4.00
C SER A 315 21.42 -21.17 -4.80
N ALA A 316 22.56 -20.81 -4.20
CA ALA A 316 23.90 -21.06 -4.76
C ALA A 316 24.34 -22.54 -4.67
N ALA A 317 23.74 -23.39 -3.83
CA ALA A 317 24.00 -24.84 -3.80
C ALA A 317 23.49 -25.56 -5.07
N ALA A 318 22.40 -25.06 -5.67
CA ALA A 318 21.98 -25.49 -7.01
C ALA A 318 23.01 -25.09 -8.08
N ALA A 319 23.65 -23.93 -7.93
CA ALA A 319 24.78 -23.51 -8.75
C ALA A 319 26.04 -24.37 -8.49
N ALA A 320 26.27 -24.82 -7.24
CA ALA A 320 27.33 -25.76 -6.88
C ALA A 320 27.14 -27.12 -7.57
N SER A 321 25.91 -27.63 -7.60
CA SER A 321 25.57 -28.87 -8.31
C SER A 321 25.81 -28.75 -9.83
N LYS A 322 25.44 -27.60 -10.42
CA LYS A 322 25.76 -27.29 -11.82
C LYS A 322 27.27 -27.15 -12.05
N ALA A 323 28.00 -26.52 -11.14
CA ALA A 323 29.46 -26.38 -11.22
C ALA A 323 30.16 -27.74 -11.12
N ALA A 324 29.71 -28.64 -10.24
CA ALA A 324 30.21 -30.00 -10.12
C ALA A 324 29.95 -30.83 -11.39
N THR A 325 28.79 -30.65 -12.02
CA THR A 325 28.47 -31.29 -13.31
C THR A 325 29.42 -30.78 -14.40
N ARG A 326 29.58 -29.46 -14.53
CA ARG A 326 30.56 -28.86 -15.47
C ARG A 326 31.99 -29.33 -15.23
N ALA A 327 32.40 -29.49 -13.97
CA ALA A 327 33.72 -30.01 -13.62
C ALA A 327 33.91 -31.46 -14.07
N ARG A 328 32.88 -32.31 -13.93
CA ARG A 328 32.89 -33.68 -14.43
C ARG A 328 32.96 -33.74 -15.95
N ASP A 329 32.16 -32.92 -16.64
CA ASP A 329 32.14 -32.87 -18.10
C ASP A 329 33.48 -32.36 -18.66
N ALA A 330 34.05 -31.32 -18.05
CA ALA A 330 35.36 -30.79 -18.44
C ALA A 330 36.50 -31.79 -18.17
N ALA A 331 36.43 -32.54 -17.06
CA ALA A 331 37.38 -33.61 -16.78
C ALA A 331 37.28 -34.76 -17.79
N ALA A 332 36.06 -35.14 -18.21
CA ALA A 332 35.84 -36.13 -19.26
C ALA A 332 36.40 -35.66 -20.61
N ALA A 333 36.20 -34.39 -20.95
CA ALA A 333 36.79 -33.79 -22.15
C ALA A 333 38.33 -33.78 -22.10
N ALA A 334 38.92 -33.43 -20.95
CA ALA A 334 40.36 -33.45 -20.76
C ALA A 334 40.99 -34.86 -20.81
N ALA A 335 40.21 -35.90 -20.45
CA ALA A 335 40.64 -37.28 -20.57
C ALA A 335 40.75 -37.76 -22.04
N VAL A 336 39.99 -37.14 -22.95
CA VAL A 336 40.03 -37.43 -24.39
C VAL A 336 40.96 -36.46 -25.15
N ASP A 337 41.06 -35.21 -24.69
CA ASP A 337 41.88 -34.15 -25.27
C ASP A 337 42.69 -33.43 -24.18
N GLY A 338 43.99 -33.74 -24.10
CA GLY A 338 44.90 -33.16 -23.11
C GLY A 338 45.01 -31.64 -23.17
N THR A 339 44.65 -30.98 -24.28
CA THR A 339 44.67 -29.51 -24.37
C THR A 339 43.58 -28.85 -23.51
N LYS A 340 42.57 -29.62 -23.06
CA LYS A 340 41.47 -29.16 -22.19
C LYS A 340 41.77 -29.24 -20.70
N ALA A 341 42.97 -29.67 -20.31
CA ALA A 341 43.36 -29.82 -18.91
C ALA A 341 43.20 -28.52 -18.09
N SER A 342 43.48 -27.35 -18.69
CA SER A 342 43.33 -26.05 -18.02
C SER A 342 41.87 -25.72 -17.70
N ASP A 343 40.96 -25.96 -18.65
CA ASP A 343 39.52 -25.74 -18.49
C ASP A 343 38.94 -26.67 -17.42
N ALA A 344 39.37 -27.93 -17.38
CA ALA A 344 38.99 -28.90 -16.35
C ALA A 344 39.45 -28.47 -14.95
N ASN A 345 40.68 -27.98 -14.82
CA ASN A 345 41.21 -27.47 -13.55
C ASN A 345 40.43 -26.25 -13.05
N LYS A 346 40.05 -25.34 -13.95
CA LYS A 346 39.22 -24.17 -13.63
C LYS A 346 37.82 -24.58 -13.17
N ALA A 347 37.15 -25.45 -13.92
CA ALA A 347 35.83 -25.94 -13.54
C ALA A 347 35.84 -26.70 -12.19
N ALA A 348 36.89 -27.46 -11.91
CA ALA A 348 37.09 -28.12 -10.62
C ALA A 348 37.33 -27.13 -9.47
N ALA A 349 38.05 -26.03 -9.72
CA ALA A 349 38.22 -24.95 -8.73
C ALA A 349 36.88 -24.26 -8.42
N ASP A 350 36.08 -23.94 -9.43
CA ASP A 350 34.76 -23.33 -9.27
C ASP A 350 33.80 -24.25 -8.50
N ALA A 351 33.81 -25.56 -8.80
CA ALA A 351 33.02 -26.55 -8.06
C ALA A 351 33.43 -26.65 -6.58
N ARG A 352 34.73 -26.62 -6.29
CA ARG A 352 35.25 -26.63 -4.91
C ARG A 352 34.85 -25.36 -4.15
N ALA A 353 34.95 -24.19 -4.77
CA ALA A 353 34.52 -22.93 -4.16
C ALA A 353 33.02 -22.95 -3.82
N ALA A 354 32.21 -23.51 -4.70
CA ALA A 354 30.77 -23.65 -4.47
C ALA A 354 30.42 -24.62 -3.33
N MET A 355 31.17 -25.73 -3.19
CA MET A 355 31.00 -26.68 -2.08
C MET A 355 31.42 -26.12 -0.72
N VAL A 356 32.43 -25.23 -0.67
CA VAL A 356 32.77 -24.49 0.56
C VAL A 356 31.57 -23.66 1.00
N GLY A 357 30.83 -23.06 0.07
CA GLY A 357 29.65 -22.28 0.42
C GLY A 357 28.50 -23.08 1.02
N VAL A 358 28.28 -24.31 0.56
CA VAL A 358 27.27 -25.20 1.16
C VAL A 358 27.56 -25.47 2.64
N ARG A 359 28.83 -25.70 3.00
CA ARG A 359 29.20 -25.93 4.41
C ARG A 359 29.04 -24.68 5.28
N GLU A 360 29.33 -23.51 4.74
CA GLU A 360 29.13 -22.24 5.46
C GLU A 360 27.64 -21.91 5.65
N VAL A 361 26.79 -22.30 4.69
CA VAL A 361 25.33 -22.25 4.80
C VAL A 361 24.83 -23.13 5.94
N GLU A 362 25.26 -24.40 5.99
CA GLU A 362 24.87 -25.32 7.07
C GLU A 362 25.30 -24.79 8.44
N LYS A 363 26.52 -24.24 8.52
CA LYS A 363 27.04 -23.63 9.74
C LYS A 363 26.24 -22.39 10.16
N ALA A 364 25.93 -21.49 9.24
CA ALA A 364 25.15 -20.29 9.54
C ALA A 364 23.71 -20.64 9.95
N ALA A 365 23.09 -21.64 9.31
CA ALA A 365 21.77 -22.12 9.68
C ALA A 365 21.75 -22.74 11.08
N SER A 366 22.77 -23.53 11.43
CA SER A 366 22.94 -24.06 12.79
C SER A 366 23.12 -22.93 13.82
N LEU A 367 23.97 -21.95 13.53
CA LEU A 367 24.17 -20.80 14.42
C LEU A 367 22.89 -19.96 14.58
N ALA A 368 22.09 -19.81 13.53
CA ALA A 368 20.80 -19.15 13.60
C ALA A 368 19.83 -19.89 14.51
N SER A 369 19.76 -21.22 14.39
CA SER A 369 18.93 -22.07 15.26
C SER A 369 19.34 -21.95 16.73
N ASP A 370 20.63 -22.11 17.02
CA ASP A 370 21.19 -21.99 18.37
C ASP A 370 20.95 -20.59 18.97
N SER A 371 21.03 -19.54 18.13
CA SER A 371 20.82 -18.15 18.54
C SER A 371 19.36 -17.88 18.89
N ALA A 372 18.42 -18.44 18.12
CA ALA A 372 17.00 -18.39 18.42
C ALA A 372 16.66 -19.16 19.72
N GLU A 373 17.29 -20.31 19.96
CA GLU A 373 17.13 -21.07 21.21
C GLU A 373 17.68 -20.29 22.42
N ALA A 374 18.85 -19.68 22.30
CA ALA A 374 19.41 -18.81 23.33
C ALA A 374 18.52 -17.60 23.63
N ALA A 375 17.90 -17.00 22.61
CA ALA A 375 16.94 -15.93 22.78
C ALA A 375 15.69 -16.39 23.54
N ALA A 376 15.18 -17.59 23.26
CA ALA A 376 14.05 -18.17 23.98
C ALA A 376 14.39 -18.37 25.47
N GLY A 377 15.57 -18.94 25.77
CA GLY A 377 16.04 -19.11 27.15
C GLY A 377 16.18 -17.78 27.91
N ALA A 378 16.68 -16.74 27.24
CA ALA A 378 16.80 -15.40 27.84
C ALA A 378 15.43 -14.76 28.15
N VAL A 379 14.43 -14.97 27.29
CA VAL A 379 13.05 -14.52 27.55
C VAL A 379 12.45 -15.30 28.72
N GLU A 380 12.66 -16.61 28.80
CA GLU A 380 12.19 -17.44 29.92
C GLU A 380 12.81 -16.98 31.25
N ALA A 381 14.11 -16.73 31.28
CA ALA A 381 14.81 -16.19 32.45
C ALA A 381 14.26 -14.82 32.88
N ALA A 382 13.99 -13.92 31.92
CA ALA A 382 13.39 -12.63 32.21
C ALA A 382 11.97 -12.75 32.78
N LEU A 383 11.15 -13.67 32.27
CA LEU A 383 9.82 -13.96 32.80
C LEU A 383 9.88 -14.54 34.22
N GLY A 384 10.84 -15.43 34.49
CA GLY A 384 11.10 -15.96 35.83
C GLY A 384 11.47 -14.85 36.83
N ALA A 385 12.36 -13.94 36.41
CA ALA A 385 12.75 -12.77 37.21
C ALA A 385 11.55 -11.83 37.49
N GLY A 386 10.71 -11.58 36.48
CA GLY A 386 9.50 -10.75 36.62
C GLY A 386 8.44 -11.38 37.55
N LYS A 387 8.23 -12.70 37.49
CA LYS A 387 7.32 -13.41 38.39
C LYS A 387 7.78 -13.34 39.85
N ASN A 388 9.08 -13.48 40.11
CA ASN A 388 9.61 -13.36 41.47
C ASN A 388 9.50 -11.92 42.00
N ALA A 389 9.72 -10.91 41.16
CA ALA A 389 9.56 -9.51 41.53
C ALA A 389 8.12 -9.13 41.91
N LEU A 390 7.11 -9.75 41.28
CA LEU A 390 5.69 -9.54 41.55
C LEU A 390 5.19 -10.24 42.82
N LEU A 391 5.87 -11.30 43.27
CA LEU A 391 5.53 -12.00 44.52
C LEU A 391 6.10 -11.29 45.76
N THR A 392 6.99 -10.30 45.57
CA THR A 392 7.72 -9.60 46.63
C THR A 392 7.31 -8.13 46.80
N ALA A 393 6.46 -7.60 45.91
CA ALA A 393 5.85 -6.27 45.99
C ALA A 393 4.44 -6.38 46.59
#